data_AF-A0A257GHN8-F1
#
_entry.id   AF-A0A257GHN8-F1
#
_cell.length_a   1.000
_cell.length_b   1.000
_cell.length_c   1.000
_cell.angle_alpha   90.00
_cell.angle_beta   90.00
_cell.angle_gamma   90.00
#
_symmetry.space_group_name_H-M   'P 1'
#
loop_
_entity.id
_entity.type
_entity.pdbx_description
1 polymer ?
#
loop_
_entity_poly.entity_id
_entity_poly.type
_entity_poly.pdbx_seq_one_letter_code
_entity_poly.pdbx_strand_id
1 'polypeptide(L)'
;MIKLTGVIAVAFAVLTAAIASAQDLTGPQRNAVRSAEQYLSMTGFSRAGLIDQLSSEYGEGYSVTDATAAVDSLSVDWNEQSVRSAKQYLDMTGFSCKGLIDQLSSEYGSKYTVSEATYGAQQAGAC
;
A
#
# COMPACT_ATOMS: atom_id res chain seq x y z
N MET A 1 -45.66 16.21 -5.37
CA MET A 1 -45.07 15.39 -4.28
C MET A 1 -44.11 14.40 -4.93
N ILE A 2 -42.82 14.71 -4.92
CA ILE A 2 -41.77 13.90 -5.57
C ILE A 2 -41.36 12.80 -4.59
N LYS A 3 -41.57 11.54 -4.95
CA LYS A 3 -41.03 10.38 -4.22
C LYS A 3 -39.61 10.11 -4.74
N LEU A 4 -38.59 10.41 -3.94
CA LEU A 4 -37.23 9.89 -4.13
C LEU A 4 -36.98 8.86 -3.02
N THR A 5 -37.04 7.58 -3.38
CA THR A 5 -36.61 6.48 -2.51
C THR A 5 -35.71 5.58 -3.31
N GLY A 6 -34.44 5.49 -2.90
CA GLY A 6 -33.61 4.31 -3.18
C GLY A 6 -32.25 4.55 -3.81
N VAL A 7 -31.32 5.28 -3.16
CA VAL A 7 -29.87 5.13 -3.40
C VAL A 7 -29.00 5.29 -2.12
N ILE A 8 -29.54 5.75 -0.98
CA ILE A 8 -28.71 6.24 0.14
C ILE A 8 -28.16 5.15 1.08
N ALA A 9 -28.66 3.91 1.03
CA ALA A 9 -28.33 2.89 2.04
C ALA A 9 -26.90 2.30 1.94
N VAL A 10 -26.26 2.34 0.76
CA VAL A 10 -24.94 1.70 0.56
C VAL A 10 -23.79 2.61 1.00
N ALA A 11 -23.91 3.93 0.81
CA ALA A 11 -22.86 4.89 1.17
C ALA A 11 -22.67 5.04 2.69
N PHE A 12 -23.73 4.84 3.48
CA PHE A 12 -23.66 4.98 4.94
C PHE A 12 -22.93 3.81 5.62
N ALA A 13 -23.14 2.57 5.14
CA ALA A 13 -22.54 1.37 5.73
C ALA A 13 -21.02 1.30 5.53
N VAL A 14 -20.53 1.70 4.35
CA VAL A 14 -19.09 1.74 4.03
C VAL A 14 -18.38 2.81 4.87
N LEU A 15 -19.04 3.97 5.06
CA LEU A 15 -18.49 5.06 5.86
C LEU A 15 -18.40 4.71 7.35
N THR A 16 -19.38 3.99 7.91
CA THR A 16 -19.33 3.54 9.32
C THR A 16 -18.26 2.48 9.59
N ALA A 17 -17.99 1.57 8.64
CA ALA A 17 -17.00 0.51 8.82
C ALA A 17 -15.55 1.04 8.84
N ALA A 18 -15.24 2.01 7.97
CA ALA A 18 -13.92 2.64 7.94
C ALA A 18 -13.64 3.55 9.16
N ILE A 19 -14.70 4.14 9.76
CA ILE A 19 -14.56 4.92 11.00
C ILE A 19 -14.34 4.00 12.20
N ALA A 20 -14.95 2.81 12.22
CA ALA A 20 -14.77 1.83 13.30
C ALA A 20 -13.33 1.27 13.33
N SER A 21 -12.74 0.92 12.18
CA SER A 21 -11.38 0.37 12.12
C SER A 21 -10.29 1.32 12.62
N ALA A 22 -10.46 2.64 12.43
CA ALA A 22 -9.53 3.64 12.95
C ALA A 22 -9.69 3.90 14.46
N GLN A 23 -10.87 3.62 15.04
CA GLN A 23 -11.14 3.80 16.48
C GLN A 23 -10.68 2.62 17.34
N ASP A 24 -10.38 1.46 16.75
CA ASP A 24 -9.95 0.24 17.45
C ASP A 24 -8.42 0.06 17.56
N LEU A 25 -7.61 0.96 16.99
CA LEU A 25 -6.16 0.83 17.05
C LEU A 25 -5.61 1.08 18.45
N THR A 26 -4.57 0.34 18.84
CA THR A 26 -3.79 0.61 20.05
C THR A 26 -2.92 1.86 19.88
N GLY A 27 -2.35 2.37 20.98
CA GLY A 27 -1.36 3.46 20.93
C GLY A 27 -0.18 3.14 20.00
N PRO A 28 0.51 2.00 20.17
CA PRO A 28 1.58 1.56 19.27
C PRO A 28 1.16 1.47 17.80
N GLN A 29 -0.02 0.92 17.51
CA GLN A 29 -0.53 0.83 16.13
C GLN A 29 -0.73 2.20 15.50
N ARG A 30 -1.28 3.17 16.23
CA ARG A 30 -1.40 4.56 15.74
C ARG A 30 -0.03 5.22 15.49
N ASN A 31 1.01 4.85 16.24
CA ASN A 31 2.37 5.34 15.97
C ASN A 31 2.89 4.73 14.66
N ALA A 32 2.71 3.42 14.48
CA ALA A 32 3.09 2.72 13.25
C ALA A 32 2.32 3.25 12.02
N VAL A 33 1.05 3.64 12.15
CA VAL A 33 0.28 4.31 11.08
C VAL A 33 0.99 5.59 10.62
N ARG A 34 1.41 6.44 11.56
CA ARG A 34 2.11 7.69 11.20
C ARG A 34 3.45 7.42 10.52
N SER A 35 4.21 6.42 10.97
CA SER A 35 5.44 5.99 10.29
C SER A 35 5.14 5.47 8.88
N ALA A 36 4.07 4.67 8.71
CA ALA A 36 3.63 4.13 7.42
C ALA A 36 3.30 5.24 6.41
N GLU A 37 2.52 6.24 6.84
CA GLU A 37 2.19 7.43 6.03
C GLU A 37 3.43 8.22 5.63
N GLN A 38 4.40 8.38 6.53
CA GLN A 38 5.67 9.04 6.23
C GLN A 38 6.43 8.31 5.12
N TYR A 39 6.58 6.98 5.22
CA TYR A 39 7.24 6.19 4.18
C TYR A 39 6.53 6.29 2.83
N LEU A 40 5.19 6.14 2.82
CA LEU A 40 4.38 6.26 1.61
C LEU A 40 4.45 7.67 1.00
N SER A 41 4.69 8.72 1.79
CA SER A 41 4.92 10.06 1.26
C SER A 41 6.24 10.18 0.48
N MET A 42 7.27 9.42 0.87
CA MET A 42 8.62 9.52 0.31
C MET A 42 8.84 8.65 -0.93
N THR A 43 8.34 7.41 -0.93
CA THR A 43 8.56 6.47 -2.04
C THR A 43 7.42 5.46 -2.16
N GLY A 44 7.40 4.71 -3.28
CA GLY A 44 6.43 3.62 -3.47
C GLY A 44 6.81 2.40 -2.65
N PHE A 45 5.83 1.81 -1.97
CA PHE A 45 5.97 0.56 -1.22
C PHE A 45 4.85 -0.42 -1.58
N SER A 46 5.20 -1.71 -1.64
CA SER A 46 4.19 -2.76 -1.53
C SER A 46 3.70 -2.85 -0.09
N ARG A 47 2.52 -3.45 0.09
CA ARG A 47 1.99 -3.75 1.43
C ARG A 47 3.00 -4.56 2.26
N ALA A 48 3.56 -5.62 1.68
CA ALA A 48 4.52 -6.49 2.36
C ALA A 48 5.82 -5.75 2.69
N GLY A 49 6.37 -5.00 1.74
CA GLY A 49 7.59 -4.23 1.93
C GLY A 49 7.44 -3.14 3.00
N LEU A 50 6.27 -2.50 3.11
CA LEU A 50 6.01 -1.51 4.15
C LEU A 50 5.92 -2.15 5.55
N ILE A 51 5.26 -3.31 5.67
CA ILE A 51 5.20 -4.08 6.93
C ILE A 51 6.62 -4.49 7.36
N ASP A 52 7.44 -4.97 6.43
CA ASP A 52 8.83 -5.35 6.70
C ASP A 52 9.66 -4.14 7.15
N GLN A 53 9.50 -2.99 6.49
CA GLN A 53 10.21 -1.76 6.85
C GLN A 53 9.85 -1.29 8.26
N LEU A 54 8.57 -1.33 8.63
CA LEU A 54 8.10 -0.95 9.96
C LEU A 54 8.51 -1.94 11.04
N SER A 55 8.55 -3.23 10.72
CA SER A 55 8.86 -4.29 11.69
C SER A 55 10.35 -4.62 11.80
N SER A 56 11.16 -4.17 10.84
CA SER A 56 12.61 -4.37 10.83
C SER A 56 13.29 -3.78 12.06
N GLU A 57 14.21 -4.55 12.65
CA GLU A 57 15.09 -4.09 13.73
C GLU A 57 16.01 -2.93 13.31
N TYR A 58 16.28 -2.79 12.02
CA TYR A 58 17.05 -1.69 11.44
C TYR A 58 16.17 -0.52 10.98
N GLY A 59 14.84 -0.68 11.02
CA GLY A 59 13.86 0.35 10.71
C GLY A 59 13.29 0.95 11.99
N GLU A 60 12.00 0.70 12.22
CA GLU A 60 11.27 1.25 13.37
C GLU A 60 11.10 0.24 14.54
N GLY A 61 11.33 -1.05 14.29
CA GLY A 61 11.28 -2.11 15.32
C GLY A 61 9.88 -2.35 15.91
N TYR A 62 8.81 -2.01 15.19
CA TYR A 62 7.45 -2.37 15.63
C TYR A 62 7.26 -3.88 15.63
N SER A 63 6.33 -4.38 16.46
CA SER A 63 5.90 -5.77 16.33
C SER A 63 5.27 -5.97 14.94
N VAL A 64 5.46 -7.15 14.34
CA VAL A 64 4.84 -7.48 13.04
C VAL A 64 3.32 -7.31 13.10
N THR A 65 2.70 -7.63 14.24
CA THR A 65 1.26 -7.44 14.47
C THR A 65 0.87 -5.96 14.41
N ASP A 66 1.61 -5.07 15.08
CA ASP A 66 1.29 -3.63 15.08
C ASP A 66 1.56 -2.99 13.72
N ALA A 67 2.65 -3.37 13.05
CA ALA A 67 2.96 -2.93 11.69
C ALA A 67 1.88 -3.37 10.70
N THR A 68 1.43 -4.63 10.78
CA THR A 68 0.37 -5.16 9.93
C THR A 68 -0.95 -4.43 10.18
N ALA A 69 -1.36 -4.28 11.44
CA ALA A 69 -2.58 -3.56 11.79
C ALA A 69 -2.55 -2.10 11.32
N ALA A 70 -1.39 -1.44 11.42
CA ALA A 70 -1.21 -0.09 10.92
C ALA A 70 -1.38 -0.01 9.41
N VAL A 71 -0.65 -0.83 8.65
CA VAL A 71 -0.72 -0.82 7.17
C VAL A 71 -2.13 -1.19 6.68
N ASP A 72 -2.79 -2.14 7.33
CA ASP A 72 -4.16 -2.57 6.98
C ASP A 72 -5.24 -1.55 7.33
N SER A 73 -4.95 -0.63 8.26
CA SER A 73 -5.88 0.45 8.59
C SER A 73 -5.88 1.58 7.56
N LEU A 74 -4.87 1.65 6.69
CA LEU A 74 -4.72 2.68 5.68
C LEU A 74 -5.51 2.33 4.41
N SER A 75 -6.08 3.35 3.77
CA SER A 75 -6.67 3.22 2.44
C SER A 75 -5.62 3.57 1.38
N VAL A 76 -4.87 2.55 0.94
CA VAL A 76 -3.77 2.71 -0.03
C VAL A 76 -4.10 1.98 -1.33
N ASP A 77 -3.91 2.65 -2.46
CA ASP A 77 -3.90 2.00 -3.77
C ASP A 77 -2.51 1.39 -4.03
N TRP A 78 -2.39 0.08 -3.79
CA TRP A 78 -1.13 -0.64 -3.98
C TRP A 78 -0.70 -0.75 -5.44
N ASN A 79 -1.63 -0.67 -6.39
CA ASN A 79 -1.29 -0.58 -7.80
C ASN A 79 -0.61 0.77 -8.09
N GLU A 80 -1.15 1.88 -7.57
CA GLU A 80 -0.53 3.20 -7.70
C GLU A 80 0.88 3.23 -7.07
N GLN A 81 1.06 2.61 -5.90
CA GLN A 81 2.40 2.46 -5.30
C GLN A 81 3.33 1.67 -6.21
N SER A 82 2.86 0.60 -6.85
CA SER A 82 3.66 -0.19 -7.79
C SER A 82 4.07 0.62 -9.03
N VAL A 83 3.18 1.44 -9.59
CA VAL A 83 3.53 2.37 -10.69
C VAL A 83 4.64 3.34 -10.26
N ARG A 84 4.57 3.87 -9.02
CA ARG A 84 5.58 4.77 -8.49
C ARG A 84 6.94 4.07 -8.35
N SER A 85 6.99 2.88 -7.76
CA SER A 85 8.22 2.08 -7.66
C SER A 85 8.76 1.71 -9.05
N ALA A 86 7.90 1.34 -9.99
CA ALA A 86 8.27 0.99 -11.35
C ALA A 86 8.97 2.16 -12.07
N LYS A 87 8.40 3.38 -11.99
CA LYS A 87 8.99 4.59 -12.55
C LYS A 87 10.35 4.89 -11.91
N GLN A 88 10.47 4.79 -10.59
CA GLN A 88 11.74 5.00 -9.89
C GLN A 88 12.83 4.03 -10.35
N TYR A 89 12.50 2.74 -10.54
CA TYR A 89 13.47 1.78 -11.08
C TYR A 89 13.91 2.14 -12.50
N LEU A 90 12.97 2.55 -13.36
CA LEU A 90 13.27 2.94 -14.74
C LEU A 90 14.10 4.23 -14.83
N ASP A 91 13.91 5.16 -13.89
CA ASP A 91 14.73 6.38 -13.80
C ASP A 91 16.18 6.06 -13.39
N MET A 92 16.40 4.98 -12.64
CA MET A 92 17.73 4.54 -12.21
C MET A 92 18.46 3.69 -13.26
N THR A 93 17.76 2.79 -13.93
CA THR A 93 18.34 1.90 -14.94
C THR A 93 17.28 1.33 -15.88
N GLY A 94 17.71 0.91 -17.07
CA GLY A 94 16.82 0.27 -18.04
C GLY A 94 16.39 -1.14 -17.59
N PHE A 95 15.10 -1.45 -17.77
CA PHE A 95 14.55 -2.79 -17.57
C PHE A 95 13.78 -3.26 -18.82
N SER A 96 13.74 -4.57 -19.04
CA SER A 96 12.72 -5.18 -19.90
C SER A 96 11.39 -5.30 -19.13
N CYS A 97 10.26 -5.41 -19.84
CA CYS A 97 8.95 -5.66 -19.22
C CYS A 97 9.01 -6.80 -18.19
N LYS A 98 9.51 -7.98 -18.58
CA LYS A 98 9.65 -9.13 -17.67
C LYS A 98 10.60 -8.84 -16.51
N GLY A 99 11.75 -8.20 -16.77
CA GLY A 99 12.73 -7.90 -15.73
C GLY A 99 12.18 -6.95 -14.66
N LEU A 100 11.40 -5.93 -15.06
CA LEU A 100 10.80 -5.00 -14.11
C LEU A 100 9.71 -5.68 -13.27
N ILE A 101 8.88 -6.53 -13.89
CA ILE A 101 7.88 -7.33 -13.16
C ILE A 101 8.57 -8.21 -12.13
N ASP A 102 9.61 -8.95 -12.54
CA ASP A 102 10.36 -9.83 -11.65
C ASP A 102 11.02 -9.04 -10.49
N GLN A 103 11.55 -7.84 -10.76
CA GLN A 103 12.13 -6.96 -9.73
C GLN A 103 11.09 -6.46 -8.73
N LEU A 104 9.94 -6.01 -9.20
CA LEU A 104 8.85 -5.51 -8.35
C LEU A 104 8.24 -6.63 -7.50
N SER A 105 8.09 -7.83 -8.04
CA SER A 105 7.49 -8.97 -7.32
C SER A 105 8.48 -9.82 -6.53
N SER A 106 9.78 -9.56 -6.65
CA SER A 106 10.82 -10.35 -5.96
C SER A 106 10.70 -10.22 -4.44
N GLU A 107 10.86 -11.35 -3.75
CA GLU A 107 11.00 -11.43 -2.28
C GLU A 107 12.24 -10.70 -1.75
N TYR A 108 13.21 -10.39 -2.62
CA TYR A 108 14.38 -9.57 -2.27
C TYR A 108 14.29 -8.17 -2.89
N GLY A 109 13.24 -7.89 -3.65
CA GLY A 109 12.96 -6.62 -4.30
C GLY A 109 11.86 -5.86 -3.56
N SER A 110 10.84 -5.43 -4.31
CA SER A 110 9.76 -4.62 -3.73
C SER A 110 8.61 -5.43 -3.14
N LYS A 111 8.55 -6.75 -3.32
CA LYS A 111 7.52 -7.64 -2.75
C LYS A 111 6.07 -7.30 -3.12
N TYR A 112 5.84 -6.70 -4.30
CA TYR A 112 4.49 -6.58 -4.83
C TYR A 112 3.94 -7.96 -5.19
N THR A 113 2.62 -8.11 -5.18
CA THR A 113 2.01 -9.27 -5.86
C THR A 113 2.35 -9.21 -7.35
N VAL A 114 2.39 -10.38 -8.02
CA VAL A 114 2.66 -10.43 -9.46
C VAL A 114 1.67 -9.57 -10.26
N SER A 115 0.40 -9.51 -9.83
CA SER A 115 -0.62 -8.64 -10.45
C SER A 115 -0.30 -7.16 -10.30
N GLU A 116 0.07 -6.69 -9.11
CA GLU A 116 0.45 -5.29 -8.88
C GLU A 116 1.72 -4.93 -9.64
N ALA A 117 2.73 -5.81 -9.62
CA ALA A 117 3.98 -5.65 -10.36
C ALA A 117 3.75 -5.55 -11.87
N THR A 118 2.87 -6.40 -12.41
CA THR A 118 2.47 -6.38 -13.83
C THR A 118 1.78 -5.07 -14.18
N TYR A 119 0.84 -4.63 -13.34
CA TYR A 119 0.16 -3.35 -13.51
C TYR A 119 1.16 -2.17 -13.46
N GLY A 120 2.05 -2.17 -12.46
CA GLY A 120 3.10 -1.17 -12.29
C GLY A 120 4.00 -1.04 -13.52
N ALA A 121 4.49 -2.17 -14.03
CA ALA A 121 5.36 -2.20 -15.21
C ALA A 121 4.66 -1.72 -16.50
N GLN A 122 3.39 -2.07 -16.70
CA GLN A 122 2.58 -1.59 -17.83
C GLN A 122 2.36 -0.08 -17.77
N GLN A 123 1.90 0.44 -16.62
CA GLN A 123 1.60 1.86 -16.52
C GLN A 123 2.85 2.74 -16.46
N ALA A 124 4.01 2.17 -16.14
CA ALA A 124 5.30 2.85 -16.25
C ALA A 124 5.89 2.80 -17.67
N GLY A 125 5.27 2.08 -18.61
CA GLY A 125 5.69 1.99 -20.02
C GLY A 125 6.86 1.04 -20.27
N ALA A 126 7.18 0.15 -19.34
CA ALA A 126 8.15 -0.94 -19.56
C ALA A 126 7.53 -2.09 -20.36
N CYS A 127 6.22 -2.22 -20.24
CA CYS A 127 5.31 -3.00 -21.07
C CYS A 127 4.30 -2.01 -21.69
#